data_AF-A0A817LR38-F1
#
_entry.id   AF-A0A817LR38-F1
#
_cell.length_a   1.000
_cell.length_b   1.000
_cell.length_c   1.000
_cell.angle_alpha   90.00
_cell.angle_beta   90.00
_cell.angle_gamma   90.00
#
_symmetry.space_group_name_H-M   'P 1'
#
loop_
_entity.id
_entity.type
_entity.pdbx_description
1 polymer ?
#
loop_
_entity_poly.entity_id
_entity_poly.type
_entity_poly.pdbx_seq_one_letter_code
_entity_poly.pdbx_strand_id
1 'polypeptide(L)' 'MMTQASNEVTTVLIVGGGLGGLALAQLLLQASSPSLKVMLFERDVDEDVRDQGYYITLKPMSVEIS' A
#
# COMPACT_ATOMS: atom_id res chain seq x y z
N MET A 1 35.72 8.99 13.71
CA MET A 1 35.26 7.79 12.98
C MET A 1 33.82 8.06 12.59
N MET A 2 33.54 8.37 11.32
CA MET A 2 32.17 8.59 10.84
C MET A 2 31.62 7.24 10.40
N THR A 3 30.55 6.78 11.04
CA THR A 3 29.78 5.61 10.62
C THR A 3 28.96 5.98 9.38
N GLN A 4 29.30 5.42 8.22
CA GLN A 4 28.40 5.42 7.07
C GLN A 4 27.19 4.56 7.42
N ALA A 5 26.00 5.16 7.52
CA ALA A 5 24.76 4.42 7.50
C ALA A 5 24.62 3.79 6.11
N SER A 6 24.49 2.47 6.04
CA SER A 6 24.14 1.77 4.81
C SER A 6 22.76 2.26 4.36
N ASN A 7 22.68 2.92 3.21
CA ASN A 7 21.41 3.24 2.54
C ASN A 7 20.83 1.96 1.93
N GLU A 8 20.42 1.02 2.78
CA GLU A 8 19.66 -0.14 2.34
C GLU A 8 18.24 0.29 2.02
N VAL A 9 17.82 0.04 0.78
CA VAL A 9 16.46 0.31 0.33
C VAL A 9 15.60 -0.91 0.61
N THR A 10 14.64 -0.78 1.52
CA THR A 10 13.63 -1.80 1.78
C THR A 10 12.54 -1.72 0.72
N THR A 11 12.28 -2.83 0.03
CA THR A 11 11.20 -2.92 -0.97
C THR A 11 10.02 -3.70 -0.40
N VAL A 12 8.83 -3.10 -0.44
CA VAL A 12 7.56 -3.73 -0.06
C VAL A 12 6.77 -4.05 -1.32
N LEU A 13 6.44 -5.32 -1.49
CA LEU A 13 5.56 -5.79 -2.57
C LEU A 13 4.16 -6.01 -2.01
N ILE A 14 3.17 -5.35 -2.60
CA ILE A 14 1.75 -5.48 -2.29
C ILE A 14 1.10 -6.26 -3.43
N VAL A 15 0.47 -7.39 -3.12
CA VAL A 15 -0.25 -8.22 -4.09
C VAL A 15 -1.76 -8.06 -3.83
N GLY A 16 -2.44 -7.38 -4.75
CA GLY A 16 -3.84 -6.99 -4.66
C GLY A 16 -4.01 -5.47 -4.59
N GLY A 17 -4.57 -4.88 -5.65
CA GLY A 17 -4.97 -3.48 -5.81
C GLY A 17 -6.41 -3.18 -5.41
N GLY A 18 -7.01 -3.97 -4.51
CA GLY A 18 -8.26 -3.59 -3.84
C GLY A 18 -8.05 -2.47 -2.81
N LEU A 19 -9.14 -2.04 -2.15
CA LEU A 19 -9.09 -0.91 -1.20
C LEU A 19 -8.02 -1.06 -0.13
N GLY A 20 -7.86 -2.26 0.47
CA GLY A 20 -6.85 -2.49 1.50
C GLY A 20 -5.42 -2.33 0.97
N GLY A 21 -5.13 -2.83 -0.24
CA GLY A 21 -3.81 -2.73 -0.86
C GLY A 21 -3.46 -1.29 -1.25
N LEU A 22 -4.42 -0.57 -1.84
CA LEU A 22 -4.26 0.85 -2.18
C LEU A 22 -4.13 1.73 -0.92
N ALA A 23 -4.94 1.48 0.12
CA ALA A 23 -4.84 2.21 1.38
C ALA A 23 -3.47 1.98 2.05
N LEU A 24 -2.98 0.74 2.07
CA LEU A 24 -1.65 0.42 2.59
C LEU A 24 -0.55 1.12 1.77
N ALA A 25 -0.62 1.05 0.44
CA ALA A 25 0.35 1.70 -0.44
C ALA A 25 0.40 3.22 -0.17
N GLN A 26 -0.77 3.87 -0.04
CA GLN A 26 -0.87 5.29 0.26
C GLN A 26 -0.22 5.64 1.61
N LEU A 27 -0.51 4.87 2.67
CA LEU A 27 0.06 5.11 3.99
C LEU A 27 1.58 4.92 4.01
N LEU A 28 2.09 3.89 3.32
CA LEU A 28 3.53 3.64 3.21
C LEU A 28 4.24 4.76 2.43
N LEU A 29 3.62 5.28 1.37
CA LEU A 29 4.15 6.43 0.62
C LEU A 29 4.14 7.71 1.47
N GLN A 30 3.09 7.94 2.27
CA GLN A 30 3.00 9.09 3.17
C GLN A 30 4.01 9.04 4.32
N ALA A 31 4.37 7.84 4.80
CA ALA A 31 5.42 7.68 5.81
C ALA A 31 6.80 8.20 5.36
N SER A 32 6.97 8.54 4.07
CA SER A 32 8.05 9.39 3.53
C SER A 32 9.48 8.97 3.93
N SER A 33 9.74 7.66 3.97
CA SER A 33 11.11 7.17 4.18
C SER A 33 11.85 7.09 2.84
N PRO A 34 12.98 7.79 2.66
CA PRO A 34 13.77 7.76 1.41
C PRO A 34 14.35 6.37 1.09
N SER A 35 14.35 5.47 2.09
CA SER A 35 14.83 4.10 1.98
C SER A 35 13.69 3.09 1.80
N LEU A 36 12.46 3.53 1.52
CA LEU A 36 11.30 2.66 1.30
C LEU A 36 10.82 2.74 -0.15
N LYS A 37 10.82 1.60 -0.84
CA LYS A 37 10.24 1.44 -2.17
C LYS A 37 8.97 0.60 -2.07
N VAL A 38 7.87 1.08 -2.65
CA VAL A 38 6.59 0.35 -2.69
C VAL A 38 6.30 -0.08 -4.12
N MET A 39 5.91 -1.34 -4.30
CA MET A 39 5.46 -1.89 -5.58
C MET A 39 4.11 -2.59 -5.36
N LEU A 40 3.11 -2.25 -6.15
CA LEU A 40 1.78 -2.85 -6.08
C LEU A 40 1.48 -3.60 -7.38
N PHE A 41 0.97 -4.81 -7.26
CA PHE A 41 0.56 -5.66 -8.36
C PHE A 41 -0.92 -6.02 -8.20
N GLU A 42 -1.70 -5.86 -9.25
CA GLU A 42 -3.07 -6.32 -9.35
C GLU A 42 -3.17 -7.32 -10.51
N ARG A 43 -4.05 -8.32 -10.37
CA ARG A 43 -4.32 -9.32 -11.40
C ARG A 43 -5.13 -8.71 -12.55
N ASP A 44 -6.08 -7.84 -12.20
CA ASP A 44 -6.96 -7.19 -13.16
C ASP A 44 -6.14 -6.18 -14.00
N VAL A 45 -6.44 -6.10 -15.30
CA VAL A 45 -5.64 -5.31 -16.27
C VAL A 45 -5.82 -3.80 -16.12
N ASP A 46 -6.98 -3.40 -15.61
CA ASP A 46 -7.36 -2.02 -15.32
C ASP A 46 -8.44 -2.01 -14.22
N GLU A 47 -8.79 -0.79 -13.78
CA GLU A 47 -9.81 -0.55 -12.75
C GLU A 47 -11.25 -0.86 -13.21
N ASP A 48 -11.49 -0.86 -14.52
CA ASP A 48 -12.82 -1.02 -15.14
C ASP A 48 -13.23 -2.50 -15.27
N VAL A 49 -12.29 -3.45 -15.18
CA VAL A 49 -12.61 -4.90 -15.16
C VAL A 49 -13.48 -5.29 -13.95
N ARG A 50 -13.56 -4.46 -12.92
CA ARG A 50 -14.30 -4.75 -11.69
C ARG A 50 -15.75 -4.27 -11.72
N ASP A 51 -16.64 -5.09 -12.30
CA ASP A 51 -18.10 -4.95 -12.09
C ASP A 51 -18.49 -5.06 -10.59
N GLN A 52 -17.64 -5.63 -9.74
CA GLN A 52 -17.88 -5.84 -8.30
C GLN A 52 -17.24 -4.75 -7.41
N GLY A 53 -16.69 -3.68 -7.99
CA GLY A 53 -15.70 -2.79 -7.37
C GLY A 53 -16.10 -2.02 -6.10
N TYR A 54 -17.37 -1.97 -5.69
CA TYR A 54 -17.80 -1.06 -4.62
C TYR A 54 -18.82 -1.62 -3.61
N TYR A 55 -18.93 -2.94 -3.45
CA TYR A 55 -19.73 -3.50 -2.34
C TYR A 55 -18.97 -3.46 -1.02
N ILE A 56 -18.74 -2.25 -0.49
CA ILE A 56 -18.11 -2.07 0.82
C ILE A 56 -19.12 -1.45 1.78
N THR A 57 -19.60 -2.28 2.70
CA THR A 57 -20.28 -1.80 3.90
C THR A 57 -19.22 -1.49 4.95
N LEU A 58 -19.00 -0.21 5.23
CA LEU A 58 -18.18 0.21 6.36
C LEU A 58 -18.93 -0.15 7.65
N LYS A 59 -18.48 -1.19 8.35
CA LYS A 59 -18.97 -1.46 9.71
C LYS A 59 -18.27 -0.52 10.69
N PRO A 60 -18.97 0.05 11.69
CA PRO A 60 -18.40 1.01 12.64
C PRO A 60 -17.14 0.54 13.37
N MET A 61 -16.96 -0.79 13.52
CA MET A 61 -15.83 -1.42 14.20
C MET A 61 -14.64 -1.76 13.28
N SER A 62 -14.71 -1.43 11.98
CA SER A 62 -13.70 -1.86 11.01
C SER A 62 -12.63 -0.80 10.71
N VAL A 63 -12.76 0.41 11.26
CA VAL A 63 -11.80 1.50 11.08
C VAL A 63 -11.51 2.14 12.43
N GLU A 64 -10.60 1.53 13.20
CA GLU A 64 -9.82 2.28 14.20
C GLU A 64 -8.50 2.67 13.53
N ILE A 65 -8.34 3.97 13.28
CA ILE A 65 -7.05 4.56 12.95
C ILE A 65 -6.56 5.16 14.27
N SER A 66 -5.72 4.40 14.98
CA SER A 66 -5.01 4.83 16.19
C SER A 66 -3.81 5.70 15.87
#